data_AF-A0A443R0Q3-F1
#
_entry.id   AF-A0A443R0Q3-F1
#
_cell.length_a   1.000
_cell.length_b   1.000
_cell.length_c   1.000
_cell.angle_alpha   90.00
_cell.angle_beta   90.00
_cell.angle_gamma   90.00
#
_symmetry.space_group_name_H-M   'P 1'
#
loop_
_entity.id
_entity.type
_entity.pdbx_description
1 polymer ?
#
loop_
_entity_poly.entity_id
_entity_poly.type
_entity_poly.pdbx_seq_one_letter_code
_entity_poly.pdbx_strand_id
1 'polypeptide(L)' 'MFANIALKESDPKKAIIDLIFAPTKIYTILWAVKLDVVDHLYTKPMTAEALADVIATKPELTSRLLRAL' A
#
# COMPACT_ATOMS: atom_id res chain seq x y z
N MET A 1 -9.68 27.90 8.29
CA MET A 1 -8.88 27.57 9.48
C MET A 1 -8.45 26.09 9.43
N PHE A 2 -7.72 25.67 8.38
CA PHE A 2 -7.38 24.25 8.14
C PHE A 2 -5.87 23.93 8.19
N ALA A 3 -5.01 24.94 8.36
CA ALA A 3 -3.56 24.75 8.39
C ALA A 3 -3.02 24.20 9.74
N ASN A 4 -3.86 24.14 10.79
CA ASN A 4 -3.41 23.87 12.17
C ASN A 4 -3.59 22.42 12.65
N ILE A 5 -4.09 21.51 11.81
CA ILE A 5 -4.27 20.09 12.23
C ILE A 5 -3.07 19.21 11.83
N ALA A 6 -2.33 19.56 10.77
CA ALA A 6 -1.27 18.69 10.24
C ALA A 6 0.13 18.93 10.82
N LEU A 7 0.38 20.06 11.50
CA LEU A 7 1.70 20.44 12.01
C LEU A 7 1.87 20.21 13.51
N LYS A 8 0.99 19.42 14.13
CA LYS A 8 1.13 18.99 15.52
C LYS A 8 2.16 17.85 15.57
N GLU A 9 3.43 18.23 15.60
CA GLU A 9 4.60 17.37 15.88
C GLU A 9 4.89 16.23 14.89
N SER A 10 4.94 16.53 13.59
CA SER A 10 5.70 15.65 12.68
C SER A 10 7.19 15.95 12.85
N ASP A 11 7.95 15.03 13.46
CA ASP A 11 9.42 15.04 13.42
C ASP A 11 9.87 15.44 12.00
N PRO A 12 10.61 16.55 11.81
CA PRO A 12 11.03 17.01 10.50
C PRO A 12 11.71 15.93 9.67
N LYS A 13 12.45 15.02 10.31
CA LYS A 13 13.08 13.87 9.64
C LYS A 13 12.04 12.89 9.10
N LYS A 14 11.01 12.59 9.90
CA LYS A 14 9.88 11.74 9.49
C LYS A 14 9.12 12.37 8.33
N ALA A 15 8.85 13.67 8.38
CA ALA A 15 8.16 14.39 7.30
C ALA A 15 8.93 14.32 5.97
N ILE A 16 10.26 14.47 6.00
CA ILE A 16 11.12 14.33 4.82
C ILE A 16 11.09 12.89 4.29
N ILE A 17 11.21 11.89 5.18
CA ILE A 17 11.14 10.47 4.79
C ILE A 17 9.78 10.16 4.16
N ASP A 18 8.68 10.59 4.77
CA ASP A 18 7.34 10.38 4.23
C ASP A 18 7.16 11.03 2.85
N LEU A 19 7.74 12.22 2.62
CA LEU A 19 7.74 12.86 1.31
C LEU A 19 8.54 12.07 0.26
N ILE A 20 9.72 11.57 0.62
CA ILE A 20 10.57 10.77 -0.28
C ILE A 20 9.86 9.47 -0.68
N PHE A 21 9.18 8.81 0.26
CA PHE A 21 8.48 7.54 0.02
C PHE A 21 7.02 7.70 -0.44
N ALA A 22 6.48 8.91 -0.48
CA ALA A 22 5.11 9.15 -0.92
C ALA A 22 4.82 8.60 -2.34
N PRO A 23 5.70 8.79 -3.35
CA PRO A 23 5.48 8.19 -4.67
C PRO A 23 5.39 6.67 -4.61
N THR A 24 6.23 6.01 -3.82
CA THR A 24 6.20 4.56 -3.66
C THR A 24 4.87 4.11 -3.06
N LYS A 25 4.37 4.77 -2.00
CA LYS A 25 3.06 4.46 -1.41
C LYS A 25 1.92 4.60 -2.43
N ILE A 26 1.94 5.67 -3.23
CA ILE A 26 0.95 5.90 -4.29
C ILE A 26 0.99 4.79 -5.35
N TYR A 27 2.18 4.40 -5.82
CA TYR A 27 2.30 3.33 -6.81
C TYR A 27 1.89 1.97 -6.26
N THR A 28 2.18 1.67 -4.99
CA THR A 28 1.72 0.44 -4.32
C THR A 28 0.19 0.36 -4.33
N ILE A 29 -0.50 1.45 -3.96
CA ILE A 29 -1.97 1.53 -4.01
C ILE A 29 -2.47 1.38 -5.44
N LEU A 30 -1.84 2.05 -6.42
CA LEU A 30 -2.21 1.94 -7.83
C LEU A 30 -2.13 0.49 -8.33
N TRP A 31 -1.07 -0.24 -7.94
CA TRP A 31 -0.93 -1.65 -8.28
C TRP A 31 -1.99 -2.52 -7.62
N ALA A 32 -2.30 -2.28 -6.34
CA ALA A 32 -3.36 -3.00 -5.63
C ALA A 32 -4.72 -2.84 -6.32
N VAL A 33 -5.04 -1.63 -6.80
CA VAL A 33 -6.27 -1.36 -7.56
C VAL A 33 -6.23 -2.03 -8.94
N LYS A 34 -5.11 -1.92 -9.67
CA LYS A 34 -4.98 -2.54 -11.00
C LYS A 34 -5.07 -4.06 -10.99
N LEU A 35 -4.62 -4.69 -9.90
CA LEU A 35 -4.63 -6.13 -9.71
C LEU A 35 -5.87 -6.61 -8.94
N ASP A 36 -6.82 -5.71 -8.68
CA ASP A 36 -8.07 -6.02 -7.97
C ASP A 36 -7.89 -6.67 -6.59
N VAL A 37 -6.74 -6.38 -5.94
CA VAL A 37 -6.34 -6.97 -4.66
C VAL A 37 -7.33 -6.65 -3.57
N VAL A 38 -7.83 -5.41 -3.55
CA VAL A 38 -8.78 -4.95 -2.52
C VAL A 38 -10.11 -5.71 -2.64
N ASP A 39 -10.65 -5.84 -3.85
CA ASP A 39 -11.95 -6.48 -4.08
C ASP A 39 -11.89 -7.98 -3.80
N HIS A 40 -10.80 -8.64 -4.19
CA HIS A 40 -10.57 -10.05 -3.85
C HIS A 40 -10.49 -10.28 -2.34
N LEU A 41 -9.68 -9.49 -1.62
CA LEU A 41 -9.51 -9.64 -0.17
C LEU A 41 -10.74 -9.20 0.63
N TYR A 42 -11.50 -8.23 0.15
CA TYR A 42 -12.75 -7.81 0.75
C TYR A 42 -13.82 -8.90 0.65
N THR A 43 -13.87 -9.61 -0.48
CA THR A 43 -14.80 -10.72 -0.70
C THR A 43 -14.45 -11.93 0.16
N LYS A 44 -13.15 -12.28 0.24
CA LYS A 44 -12.69 -13.44 1.00
C LYS A 44 -11.24 -13.27 1.46
N PRO A 45 -10.96 -13.44 2.77
CA PRO A 45 -9.58 -13.52 3.25
C PRO A 45 -8.84 -14.70 2.60
N MET A 46 -7.64 -14.45 2.07
CA MET A 46 -6.80 -15.47 1.44
C MET A 46 -5.31 -15.21 1.74
N THR A 47 -4.49 -16.24 1.59
CA THR A 47 -3.03 -16.10 1.77
C THR A 47 -2.40 -15.40 0.57
N ALA A 48 -1.15 -14.95 0.71
CA ALA A 48 -0.43 -14.29 -0.38
C ALA A 48 -0.24 -15.22 -1.59
N GLU A 49 -0.06 -16.51 -1.35
CA GLU A 49 0.05 -17.54 -2.39
C GLU A 49 -1.25 -17.67 -3.17
N ALA A 50 -2.38 -17.86 -2.46
CA ALA A 50 -3.70 -17.95 -3.09
C ALA A 50 -4.07 -16.67 -3.86
N LEU A 51 -3.73 -15.49 -3.32
CA LEU A 51 -3.96 -14.24 -4.03
C LEU A 51 -3.09 -14.11 -5.28
N ALA A 52 -1.84 -14.55 -5.22
CA ALA A 52 -0.91 -14.50 -6.35
C ALA A 52 -1.41 -15.33 -7.54
N ASP A 53 -2.02 -16.50 -7.27
CA ASP A 53 -2.65 -17.33 -8.28
C ASP A 53 -3.85 -16.61 -8.95
N VAL A 54 -4.69 -15.94 -8.16
CA VAL A 54 -5.88 -15.21 -8.66
C VAL A 54 -5.49 -14.03 -9.54
N ILE A 55 -4.52 -13.22 -9.10
CA ILE A 55 -4.10 -12.00 -9.81
C ILE A 55 -2.99 -12.27 -10.83
N ALA A 56 -2.65 -13.54 -11.08
CA ALA A 56 -1.62 -14.02 -12.02
C ALA A 56 -0.24 -13.36 -11.80
N THR A 57 0.25 -13.38 -10.57
CA THR A 57 1.56 -12.82 -10.18
C THR A 57 2.40 -13.82 -9.39
N LYS A 58 3.64 -13.44 -9.07
CA LYS A 58 4.53 -14.28 -8.25
C LYS A 58 4.20 -14.13 -6.75
N PRO A 59 4.10 -15.22 -5.98
CA PRO A 59 3.81 -15.18 -4.54
C PRO A 59 4.71 -14.22 -3.76
N GLU A 60 6.01 -14.15 -4.07
CA GLU A 60 6.95 -13.27 -3.38
C GLU A 60 6.66 -11.79 -3.65
N LEU A 61 6.21 -11.45 -4.86
CA LEU A 61 5.83 -10.07 -5.20
C LEU A 61 4.53 -9.68 -4.53
N THR A 62 3.54 -10.57 -4.52
CA THR A 62 2.27 -10.38 -3.82
C THR A 62 2.48 -10.20 -2.32
N SER A 63 3.31 -11.02 -1.70
CA SER A 63 3.68 -10.89 -0.28
C SER A 63 4.36 -9.54 0.03
N ARG A 64 5.19 -9.03 -0.88
CA ARG A 64 5.84 -7.71 -0.72
C ARG A 64 4.86 -6.56 -0.92
N LEU A 65 3.95 -6.69 -1.88
CA LEU A 65 2.89 -5.72 -2.14
C LEU A 65 1.98 -5.58 -0.90
N LEU A 66 1.49 -6.71 -0.37
CA LEU A 66 0.63 -6.73 0.81
C LEU A 66 1.29 -6.17 2.08
N ARG A 67 2.62 -6.30 2.21
CA ARG A 67 3.37 -5.70 3.32
C ARG A 67 3.62 -4.20 3.16
N ALA A 68 3.59 -3.71 1.93
CA ALA A 68 3.83 -2.30 1.62
C ALA A 68 2.53 -1.47 1.61
N LEU A 69 1.37 -2.13 1.46
CA LEU A 69 0.04 -1.59 1.65
C LEU A 69 -0.28 -1.44 3.14
#